data_AF-A0A7Y5TD86-F1
#
_entry.id   AF-A0A7Y5TD86-F1
#
_cell.length_a   1.000
_cell.length_b   1.000
_cell.length_c   1.000
_cell.angle_alpha   90.00
_cell.angle_beta   90.00
_cell.angle_gamma   90.00
#
_symmetry.space_group_name_H-M   'P 1'
#
loop_
_entity.id
_entity.type
_entity.pdbx_description
1 polymer ?
#
loop_
_entity_poly.entity_id
_entity_poly.type
_entity_poly.pdbx_seq_one_letter_code
_entity_poly.pdbx_strand_id
1 'polypeptide(L)'
;PPDEHGICAGIRHLVEVRASLPHLHASVPADVLDPRDPAGLLVARRHPVGVLLGAYNVADEPRHVPLEVLDQLGLTGCVDRITGTPPRVADGAVQLAPYECLWLTG
;
A
#
# COMPACT_ATOMS: atom_id res chain seq x y z
N PRO A 1 -23.45 8.59 17.16
CA PRO A 1 -24.02 8.82 15.81
C PRO A 1 -23.75 7.60 14.91
N PRO A 2 -24.64 7.29 13.95
CA PRO A 2 -24.39 6.24 12.96
C PRO A 2 -23.17 6.62 12.10
N ASP A 3 -22.37 5.63 11.71
CA ASP A 3 -21.18 5.79 10.87
C ASP A 3 -21.57 5.79 9.39
N GLU A 4 -22.29 6.83 8.97
CA GLU A 4 -22.91 6.94 7.63
C GLU A 4 -21.90 6.76 6.49
N HIS A 5 -20.67 7.25 6.67
CA HIS A 5 -19.60 7.18 5.69
C HIS A 5 -18.63 6.01 5.93
N GLY A 6 -18.87 5.16 6.95
CA GLY A 6 -18.02 4.01 7.27
C GLY A 6 -16.62 4.36 7.75
N ILE A 7 -16.39 5.59 8.21
CA ILE A 7 -15.05 6.09 8.61
C ILE A 7 -14.56 5.36 9.85
N CYS A 8 -15.41 5.22 10.87
CA CYS A 8 -15.04 4.55 12.11
C CYS A 8 -14.78 3.06 11.86
N ALA A 9 -15.61 2.42 11.05
CA ALA A 9 -15.42 1.03 10.64
C ALA A 9 -14.13 0.85 9.83
N GLY A 10 -13.86 1.72 8.86
CA GLY A 10 -12.65 1.71 8.05
C GLY A 10 -11.37 1.92 8.86
N ILE A 11 -11.35 2.88 9.79
CA ILE A 11 -10.20 3.11 10.68
C ILE A 11 -9.95 1.89 11.57
N ARG A 12 -11.01 1.30 12.14
CA ARG A 12 -10.89 0.09 12.95
C ARG A 12 -10.26 -1.06 12.16
N HIS A 13 -10.76 -1.28 10.96
CA HIS A 13 -10.22 -2.28 10.04
C HIS A 13 -8.73 -2.04 9.76
N LEU A 14 -8.32 -0.81 9.45
CA LEU A 14 -6.91 -0.47 9.24
C LEU A 14 -6.03 -0.75 10.47
N VAL A 15 -6.54 -0.49 11.68
CA VAL A 15 -5.83 -0.80 12.93
C VAL A 15 -5.66 -2.31 13.12
N GLU A 16 -6.71 -3.09 12.85
CA GLU A 16 -6.67 -4.56 12.94
C GLU A 16 -5.69 -5.16 11.93
N VAL A 17 -5.74 -4.72 10.66
CA VAL A 17 -4.78 -5.12 9.63
C VAL A 17 -3.37 -4.73 10.05
N ARG A 18 -3.14 -3.49 10.52
CA ARG A 18 -1.83 -3.02 10.98
C ARG A 18 -1.26 -3.89 12.09
N ALA A 19 -2.09 -4.27 13.06
CA ALA A 19 -1.67 -5.11 14.18
C ALA A 19 -1.19 -6.50 13.73
N SER A 20 -1.69 -7.00 12.59
CA SER A 20 -1.27 -8.28 12.02
C SER A 20 0.03 -8.23 11.20
N LEU A 21 0.56 -7.04 10.92
CA LEU A 21 1.68 -6.85 9.99
C LEU A 21 2.98 -6.51 10.73
N PRO A 22 3.91 -7.47 10.91
CA PRO A 22 5.18 -7.22 11.61
C PRO A 22 6.04 -6.15 10.90
N HIS A 23 5.89 -6.01 9.58
CA HIS A 23 6.51 -4.95 8.77
C HIS A 23 6.23 -3.52 9.28
N LEU A 24 5.10 -3.32 9.96
CA LEU A 24 4.63 -2.02 10.45
C LEU A 24 5.02 -1.74 11.91
N HIS A 25 5.78 -2.64 12.55
CA HIS A 25 6.35 -2.40 13.86
C HIS A 25 7.28 -1.18 13.85
N ALA A 26 7.33 -0.43 14.96
CA ALA A 26 8.06 0.85 15.02
C ALA A 26 9.58 0.72 14.86
N SER A 27 10.14 -0.47 15.13
CA SER A 27 11.56 -0.76 14.91
C SER A 27 11.94 -0.97 13.45
N VAL A 28 10.96 -1.10 12.55
CA VAL A 28 11.20 -1.26 11.12
C VAL A 28 11.22 0.14 10.49
N PRO A 29 12.34 0.58 9.89
CA PRO A 29 12.43 1.89 9.27
C PRO A 29 11.48 1.98 8.07
N ALA A 30 11.05 3.22 7.78
CA ALA A 30 10.30 3.55 6.58
C ALA A 30 11.26 4.14 5.55
N ASP A 31 11.41 3.45 4.42
CA ASP A 31 12.23 3.91 3.30
C ASP A 31 11.30 4.52 2.24
N VAL A 32 11.30 5.84 2.12
CA VAL A 32 10.58 6.52 1.04
C VAL A 32 11.34 6.28 -0.26
N LEU A 33 10.67 5.71 -1.26
CA LEU A 33 11.28 5.52 -2.57
C LEU A 33 11.30 6.84 -3.32
N ASP A 34 12.34 7.05 -4.13
CA ASP A 34 12.49 8.27 -4.93
C ASP A 34 11.22 8.50 -5.78
N PRO A 35 10.49 9.61 -5.57
CA PRO A 35 9.20 9.80 -6.21
C PRO A 35 9.37 10.00 -7.72
N ARG A 36 8.87 9.03 -8.50
CA ARG A 36 8.70 9.20 -9.95
C ARG A 36 7.48 10.06 -10.29
N ASP A 37 6.52 10.11 -9.37
CA ASP A 37 5.30 10.91 -9.44
C ASP A 37 5.15 11.68 -8.12
N PRO A 38 5.08 13.02 -8.14
CA PRO A 38 4.99 13.82 -6.92
C PRO A 38 3.69 13.61 -6.13
N ALA A 39 2.65 13.06 -6.74
CA ALA A 39 1.36 12.76 -6.12
C ALA A 39 1.21 11.27 -5.73
N GLY A 40 2.25 10.44 -5.97
CA GLY A 40 2.34 9.07 -5.49
C GLY A 40 3.39 8.95 -4.39
N LEU A 41 2.97 8.60 -3.16
CA LEU A 41 3.89 8.32 -2.07
C LEU A 41 4.11 6.80 -1.98
N LEU A 42 5.36 6.36 -2.15
CA LEU A 42 5.78 4.97 -2.01
C LEU A 42 6.69 4.80 -0.81
N VAL A 43 6.32 3.92 0.12
CA VAL A 43 7.06 3.65 1.35
C VAL A 43 7.34 2.16 1.45
N ALA A 44 8.61 1.78 1.34
CA ALA A 44 9.05 0.41 1.54
C ALA A 44 9.44 0.19 3.02
N ARG A 45 9.09 -0.99 3.54
CA ARG A 45 9.47 -1.46 4.87
C ARG A 45 10.02 -2.87 4.74
N ARG A 46 11.32 -3.02 4.97
CA ARG A 46 12.05 -4.30 4.83
C ARG A 46 12.09 -5.00 6.18
N HIS A 47 11.48 -6.17 6.27
CA HIS A 47 11.45 -7.00 7.47
C HIS A 47 11.99 -8.41 7.13
N PRO A 48 12.53 -9.18 8.09
CA PRO A 48 12.98 -10.56 7.83
C PRO A 48 11.94 -11.50 7.21
N VAL A 49 10.65 -11.18 7.34
CA VAL A 49 9.55 -11.98 6.77
C VAL A 49 9.11 -11.53 5.38
N GLY A 50 9.70 -10.45 4.84
CA GLY A 50 9.35 -9.90 3.55
C GLY A 50 9.40 -8.38 3.49
N VAL A 51 9.10 -7.84 2.31
CA VAL A 51 8.92 -6.41 2.10
C VAL A 51 7.43 -6.09 2.17
N LEU A 52 7.10 -4.98 2.83
CA LEU A 52 5.82 -4.30 2.65
C LEU A 52 6.05 -3.03 1.85
N LEU A 53 5.30 -2.85 0.77
CA LEU A 53 5.20 -1.59 0.05
C LEU A 53 3.86 -0.92 0.39
N GLY A 54 3.92 0.22 1.05
CA GLY A 54 2.79 1.14 1.15
C GLY A 54 2.77 2.04 -0.08
N ALA A 55 1.69 1.97 -0.86
CA ALA A 55 1.47 2.82 -2.02
C ALA A 55 0.25 3.71 -1.75
N TYR A 56 0.45 5.03 -1.75
CA TYR A 56 -0.57 6.01 -1.39
C TYR A 56 -0.74 7.02 -2.52
N ASN A 57 -1.94 7.09 -3.09
CA ASN A 57 -2.32 8.20 -3.94
C ASN A 57 -2.75 9.37 -3.04
N VAL A 58 -2.08 10.51 -3.14
CA VAL A 58 -2.43 11.73 -2.37
C VAL A 58 -3.16 12.78 -3.20
N ALA A 59 -3.58 12.42 -4.41
CA ALA A 59 -4.34 13.26 -5.33
C ALA A 59 -5.76 12.74 -5.56
N ASP A 60 -6.60 13.61 -6.11
CA ASP A 60 -7.97 13.33 -6.53
C ASP A 60 -8.08 12.72 -7.93
N GLU A 61 -6.97 12.55 -8.65
CA GLU A 61 -6.95 11.80 -9.91
C GLU A 61 -6.21 10.46 -9.78
N PRO A 62 -6.48 9.48 -10.68
CA PRO A 62 -5.82 8.19 -10.64
C PRO A 62 -4.29 8.30 -10.74
N ARG A 63 -3.61 7.36 -10.10
CA ARG A 63 -2.15 7.21 -10.13
C ARG A 63 -1.79 5.75 -10.41
N HIS A 64 -0.54 5.50 -10.73
CA HIS A 64 -0.09 4.16 -11.06
C HIS A 64 1.33 3.92 -10.53
N VAL A 65 1.57 2.68 -10.12
CA VAL A 65 2.89 2.21 -9.69
C VAL A 65 3.38 1.20 -10.72
N PRO A 66 4.41 1.54 -11.53
CA PRO A 66 4.94 0.59 -12.52
C PRO A 66 5.33 -0.73 -11.87
N LEU A 67 5.04 -1.86 -12.54
CA LEU A 67 5.38 -3.19 -12.03
C LEU A 67 6.89 -3.36 -11.79
N GLU A 68 7.72 -2.65 -12.56
CA GLU A 68 9.18 -2.60 -12.34
C GLU A 68 9.54 -2.18 -10.90
N VAL A 69 8.76 -1.31 -10.27
CA VAL A 69 8.98 -0.91 -8.86
C VAL A 69 8.75 -2.09 -7.92
N LEU A 70 7.74 -2.91 -8.18
CA LEU A 70 7.47 -4.12 -7.40
C LEU A 70 8.58 -5.16 -7.63
N ASP A 71 8.99 -5.36 -8.87
CA ASP A 71 10.08 -6.28 -9.23
C ASP A 71 11.41 -5.89 -8.54
N GLN A 72 11.74 -4.60 -8.52
CA GLN A 72 12.93 -4.07 -7.83
C GLN A 72 12.89 -4.30 -6.31
N LEU A 73 11.70 -4.43 -5.73
CA LEU A 73 11.50 -4.75 -4.31
C LEU A 73 11.40 -6.27 -4.06
N GLY A 74 11.46 -7.11 -5.10
CA GLY A 74 11.24 -8.55 -5.02
C GLY A 74 9.80 -8.93 -4.71
N LEU A 75 8.85 -8.05 -5.00
CA LEU A 75 7.43 -8.24 -4.72
C LEU A 75 6.75 -8.89 -5.94
N THR A 76 6.52 -10.20 -5.86
CA THR A 76 5.82 -10.99 -6.90
C THR A 76 4.51 -11.56 -6.37
N GLY A 77 3.44 -11.58 -7.17
CA GLY A 77 2.17 -12.19 -6.76
C GLY A 77 1.49 -11.47 -5.58
N CYS A 78 1.63 -10.14 -5.52
CA CYS A 78 1.28 -9.37 -4.33
C CYS A 78 -0.19 -9.46 -3.94
N VAL A 79 -0.42 -9.38 -2.63
CA VAL A 79 -1.73 -9.17 -2.02
C VAL A 79 -1.74 -7.81 -1.35
N ASP A 80 -2.79 -7.03 -1.57
CA ASP A 80 -3.07 -5.88 -0.71
C ASP A 80 -3.63 -6.38 0.63
N ARG A 81 -2.92 -6.08 1.70
CA ARG A 81 -3.26 -6.51 3.06
C ARG A 81 -4.46 -5.76 3.62
N ILE A 82 -4.83 -4.60 3.07
CA ILE A 82 -6.03 -3.88 3.48
C ILE A 82 -7.28 -4.62 2.97
N THR A 83 -7.35 -4.95 1.69
CA THR A 83 -8.52 -5.62 1.10
C THR A 83 -8.47 -7.15 1.17
N GLY A 84 -7.27 -7.73 1.32
CA GLY A 84 -7.04 -9.17 1.27
C GLY A 84 -7.03 -9.74 -0.15
N THR A 85 -7.08 -8.91 -1.18
CA THR A 85 -7.13 -9.29 -2.60
C THR A 85 -5.89 -8.82 -3.37
N PRO A 86 -5.56 -9.43 -4.51
CA PRO A 86 -4.54 -8.88 -5.40
C PRO A 86 -4.87 -7.45 -5.85
N PRO A 87 -3.88 -6.57 -6.01
CA PRO A 87 -4.13 -5.23 -6.52
C PRO A 87 -4.63 -5.26 -7.96
N ARG A 88 -5.36 -4.22 -8.37
CA ARG A 88 -5.73 -4.06 -9.78
C ARG A 88 -4.46 -3.72 -10.58
N VAL A 89 -4.15 -4.56 -11.56
CA VAL A 89 -3.04 -4.35 -12.49
C VAL A 89 -3.59 -4.12 -13.89
N ALA A 90 -3.14 -3.05 -14.54
CA ALA A 90 -3.42 -2.74 -15.95
C ALA A 90 -2.24 -1.97 -16.54
N ASP A 91 -2.01 -2.11 -17.85
CA ASP A 91 -1.01 -1.33 -18.59
C ASP A 91 0.41 -1.37 -17.97
N GLY A 92 0.81 -2.52 -17.43
CA GLY A 92 2.12 -2.70 -16.82
C GLY A 92 2.31 -1.99 -15.47
N ALA A 93 1.22 -1.61 -14.79
CA ALA A 93 1.27 -0.94 -13.50
C ALA A 93 0.14 -1.37 -12.55
N VAL A 94 0.40 -1.29 -11.25
CA VAL A 94 -0.64 -1.30 -10.21
C VAL A 94 -1.39 0.03 -10.30
N GLN A 95 -2.71 -0.06 -10.31
CA GLN A 95 -3.61 1.07 -10.50
C GLN A 95 -4.10 1.55 -9.13
N LEU A 96 -4.05 2.86 -8.90
CA LEU A 96 -4.55 3.52 -7.70
C LEU A 96 -5.67 4.49 -8.07
N ALA A 97 -6.86 4.28 -7.50
CA ALA A 97 -7.95 5.24 -7.55
C ALA A 97 -7.59 6.53 -6.76
N PRO A 98 -8.35 7.63 -6.96
CA PRO A 98 -8.22 8.84 -6.14
C PRO A 98 -8.18 8.51 -4.65
N TYR A 99 -7.15 9.00 -3.95
CA TYR A 99 -6.94 8.76 -2.52
C TYR A 99 -6.82 7.28 -2.07
N GLU A 100 -6.61 6.36 -3.00
CA GLU A 100 -6.45 4.94 -2.67
C GLU A 100 -5.10 4.67 -1.98
N CYS A 101 -5.13 3.75 -1.04
CA CYS A 101 -3.98 3.25 -0.32
C CYS A 101 -3.94 1.72 -0.43
N LEU A 102 -2.77 1.18 -0.77
CA LEU A 102 -2.51 -0.26 -0.79
C LEU A 102 -1.34 -0.60 0.13
N TRP A 103 -1.43 -1.72 0.84
CA TRP A 103 -0.32 -2.32 1.59
C TRP A 103 0.05 -3.67 0.96
N LEU A 104 1.02 -3.64 0.05
CA LEU A 104 1.39 -4.81 -0.75
C LEU A 104 2.46 -5.65 -0.04
N THR A 105 2.24 -6.95 0.03
CA THR A 105 3.27 -7.96 0.36
C THR A 105 3.23 -9.07 -0.68
N GLY A 106 4.37 -9.72 -0.92
CA GLY A 106 4.46 -10.98 -1.68
C GLY A 106 4.02 -12.20 -0.88
#